data_AF-A0A6G9AKY5-F1
#
_entry.id   AF-A0A6G9AKY5-F1
#
_cell.length_a   1.000
_cell.length_b   1.000
_cell.length_c   1.000
_cell.angle_alpha   90.00
_cell.angle_beta   90.00
_cell.angle_gamma   90.00
#
_symmetry.space_group_name_H-M   'P 1'
#
loop_
_entity.id
_entity.type
_entity.pdbx_description
1 polymer ?
#
loop_
_entity_poly.entity_id
_entity_poly.type
_entity_poly.pdbx_seq_one_letter_code
_entity_poly.pdbx_strand_id
1 'polypeptide(L)' 'MLGTKSTTTLSVAIHDYEQRSNLKFTPDEKFYDRIGINRIRFWQLVKGKKRMFTDEAQALANYFGITVTDLL' A
#
# COMPACT_ATOMS: atom_id res chain seq x y z
N MET A 1 17.06 -5.26 20.59
CA MET A 1 16.06 -6.22 20.09
C MET A 1 15.38 -5.61 18.88
N LEU A 2 15.79 -6.00 17.67
CA LEU A 2 15.16 -5.53 16.45
C LEU A 2 13.90 -6.37 16.24
N GLY A 3 12.73 -5.83 16.60
CA GLY A 3 11.46 -6.46 16.29
C GLY A 3 11.33 -6.55 14.77
N THR A 4 11.29 -7.77 14.23
CA THR A 4 11.05 -8.04 12.81
C THR A 4 9.71 -7.43 12.43
N LYS A 5 9.71 -6.24 11.82
CA LYS A 5 8.51 -5.68 11.19
C LYS A 5 8.13 -6.67 10.08
N SER A 6 6.98 -7.32 10.21
CA SER A 6 6.42 -8.14 9.13
C SER A 6 6.22 -7.24 7.92
N THR A 7 7.04 -7.44 6.89
CA THR A 7 7.00 -6.69 5.63
C THR A 7 5.86 -7.23 4.79
N THR A 8 4.89 -6.38 4.46
CA THR A 8 3.79 -6.72 3.55
C THR A 8 4.14 -6.37 2.11
N THR A 9 3.52 -7.04 1.14
CA THR A 9 3.59 -6.69 -0.30
C THR A 9 3.26 -5.20 -0.52
N LEU A 10 2.26 -4.67 0.17
CA LEU A 10 1.93 -3.24 0.11
C LEU A 10 3.02 -2.34 0.68
N SER A 11 3.70 -2.74 1.76
CA SER A 11 4.83 -1.97 2.30
C SER A 11 6.04 -1.97 1.35
N VAL A 12 6.26 -3.05 0.60
CA VAL A 12 7.26 -3.11 -0.48
C VAL A 12 6.86 -2.19 -1.62
N ALA A 13 5.61 -2.24 -2.08
CA ALA A 13 5.11 -1.37 -3.14
C ALA A 13 5.26 0.14 -2.80
N ILE A 14 4.99 0.52 -1.55
CA ILE A 14 5.22 1.88 -1.05
C ILE A 14 6.71 2.22 -1.14
N HIS A 15 7.58 1.36 -0.63
CA HIS A 15 9.03 1.59 -0.68
C HIS A 15 9.54 1.76 -2.12
N ASP A 16 9.12 0.90 -3.04
CA ASP A 16 9.54 0.95 -4.45
C ASP A 16 8.99 2.19 -5.17
N TYR A 17 7.79 2.64 -4.80
CA TYR A 17 7.28 3.94 -5.24
C TYR A 17 8.14 5.11 -4.73
N GLU A 18 8.56 5.09 -3.47
CA GLU A 18 9.45 6.12 -2.92
C GLU A 18 10.81 6.15 -3.63
N GLN A 19 11.39 4.98 -3.91
CA GLN A 19 12.67 4.88 -4.64
C GLN A 19 12.54 5.42 -6.07
N ARG A 20 11.48 5.06 -6.79
CA ARG A 20 11.26 5.50 -8.19
C ARG A 20 10.96 7.00 -8.29
N SER A 21 10.24 7.56 -7.31
CA SER A 21 9.85 8.97 -7.30
C SER A 21 10.87 9.90 -6.64
N ASN A 22 11.83 9.34 -5.88
CA ASN A 22 12.73 10.08 -5.00
C ASN A 22 11.98 10.99 -4.00
N LEU A 23 10.74 10.60 -3.63
CA LEU A 23 9.87 11.33 -2.72
C LEU A 23 9.30 10.39 -1.68
N LYS A 24 9.03 10.91 -0.47
CA LYS A 24 8.36 10.14 0.58
C LYS A 24 6.88 10.01 0.29
N PHE A 25 6.35 8.79 0.40
CA PHE A 25 4.95 8.52 0.18
C PHE A 25 4.14 9.04 1.38
N THR A 26 3.41 10.12 1.15
CA THR A 26 2.57 10.75 2.16
C THR A 26 1.12 10.68 1.67
N PRO A 27 0.35 9.66 2.07
CA PRO A 27 -1.03 9.50 1.61
C PRO A 27 -1.93 10.59 2.20
N ASP A 28 -2.65 11.29 1.34
CA ASP A 28 -3.59 12.36 1.66
C ASP A 28 -5.06 11.94 1.39
N GLU A 29 -6.01 12.85 1.61
CA GLU A 29 -7.43 12.58 1.35
C GLU A 29 -7.70 12.21 -0.10
N LYS A 30 -7.06 12.89 -1.06
CA LYS A 30 -7.20 12.58 -2.50
C LYS A 30 -6.74 11.17 -2.83
N PHE A 31 -5.67 10.69 -2.20
CA PHE A 31 -5.22 9.32 -2.32
C PHE A 31 -6.31 8.35 -1.83
N TYR A 32 -6.85 8.56 -0.64
CA TYR A 32 -7.88 7.68 -0.06
C TYR A 32 -9.15 7.66 -0.89
N ASP A 33 -9.59 8.82 -1.39
CA ASP A 33 -10.73 8.94 -2.30
C ASP A 33 -10.48 8.17 -3.60
N ARG A 34 -9.27 8.27 -4.16
CA ARG A 34 -8.89 7.59 -5.39
C ARG A 34 -8.85 6.06 -5.26
N ILE A 35 -8.37 5.54 -4.13
CA ILE A 35 -8.29 4.09 -3.92
C ILE A 35 -9.54 3.48 -3.28
N GLY A 36 -10.50 4.31 -2.88
CA GLY A 36 -11.79 3.86 -2.34
C GLY A 36 -11.74 3.28 -0.93
N ILE A 37 -10.65 3.49 -0.17
CA ILE A 37 -10.54 3.05 1.23
C ILE A 37 -10.05 4.15 2.14
N ASN A 38 -10.54 4.13 3.39
CA ASN A 38 -10.15 5.13 4.37
C ASN A 38 -8.73 4.89 4.93
N ARG A 39 -8.20 5.91 5.60
CA ARG A 39 -6.89 5.90 6.26
C ARG A 39 -6.69 4.69 7.19
N ILE A 40 -7.68 4.35 8.00
CA ILE A 40 -7.55 3.25 8.98
C ILE A 40 -7.36 1.92 8.24
N ARG A 41 -8.20 1.66 7.23
CA ARG A 41 -8.15 0.46 6.40
C ARG A 41 -6.79 0.34 5.71
N PHE A 42 -6.34 1.40 5.06
CA PHE A 42 -5.03 1.44 4.40
C PHE A 42 -3.89 1.04 5.35
N TRP A 43 -3.80 1.64 6.54
CA TRP A 43 -2.73 1.30 7.48
C TRP A 43 -2.87 -0.09 8.12
N GLN A 44 -4.07 -0.67 8.17
CA GLN A 44 -4.24 -2.07 8.54
C GLN A 44 -3.64 -3.00 7.47
N LEU A 45 -3.81 -2.68 6.19
CA LEU A 45 -3.20 -3.42 5.07
C LEU A 45 -1.68 -3.30 5.09
N VAL A 46 -1.14 -2.08 5.20
CA VAL A 46 0.32 -1.83 5.23
C VAL A 46 0.99 -2.61 6.37
N LYS A 47 0.35 -2.68 7.54
CA LYS A 47 0.87 -3.38 8.73
C LYS A 47 0.55 -4.88 8.75
N GLY A 48 -0.09 -5.42 7.72
CA GLY A 48 -0.46 -6.84 7.64
C GLY A 48 -1.52 -7.26 8.67
N LYS A 49 -2.26 -6.31 9.24
CA LYS A 49 -3.31 -6.57 10.25
C LYS A 49 -4.58 -7.14 9.64
N LYS A 50 -4.79 -6.92 8.34
CA LYS A 50 -5.94 -7.41 7.59
C LYS A 50 -5.48 -7.85 6.21
N ARG A 51 -6.21 -8.81 5.64
CA ARG A 51 -6.06 -9.21 4.24
C ARG A 51 -6.65 -8.14 3.33
N MET A 52 -5.99 -7.95 2.19
CA MET A 52 -6.42 -7.10 1.10
C MET A 52 -7.53 -7.79 0.31
N PHE A 53 -8.55 -7.04 -0.08
CA PHE A 53 -9.56 -7.51 -1.03
C PHE A 53 -9.12 -7.27 -2.47
N THR A 54 -9.71 -7.98 -3.43
CA THR A 54 -9.29 -7.92 -4.83
C THR A 54 -9.50 -6.54 -5.45
N ASP A 55 -10.57 -5.84 -5.10
CA ASP A 55 -10.86 -4.46 -5.51
C ASP A 55 -9.84 -3.47 -4.93
N GLU A 56 -9.49 -3.60 -3.64
CA GLU A 56 -8.43 -2.83 -2.99
C GLU A 56 -7.08 -3.07 -3.67
N ALA A 57 -6.77 -4.33 -3.98
CA ALA A 57 -5.54 -4.70 -4.69
C ALA A 57 -5.49 -4.09 -6.09
N GLN A 58 -6.60 -4.12 -6.83
CA GLN A 58 -6.67 -3.50 -8.14
C GLN A 58 -6.47 -1.98 -8.07
N ALA A 59 -7.11 -1.29 -7.12
CA ALA A 59 -6.99 0.15 -6.96
C ALA A 59 -5.55 0.56 -6.54
N LEU A 60 -4.96 -0.17 -5.59
CA LEU A 60 -3.60 0.06 -5.13
C LEU A 60 -2.57 -0.25 -6.21
N ALA A 61 -2.72 -1.35 -6.94
CA ALA A 61 -1.86 -1.71 -8.07
C ALA A 61 -1.86 -0.63 -9.15
N ASN A 62 -3.05 -0.13 -9.50
CA ASN A 62 -3.21 0.97 -10.45
C ASN A 62 -2.56 2.27 -9.95
N TYR A 63 -2.67 2.58 -8.65
CA TYR A 63 -2.05 3.79 -8.07
C TYR A 63 -0.52 3.71 -8.08
N PHE A 64 0.05 2.57 -7.67
CA PHE A 64 1.50 2.38 -7.58
C PHE A 64 2.16 1.97 -8.90
N GLY A 65 1.39 1.72 -9.96
CA GLY A 65 1.90 1.27 -11.26
C GLY A 65 2.59 -0.09 -11.17
N ILE A 66 1.95 -1.04 -10.51
CA ILE A 66 2.37 -2.45 -10.36
C ILE A 66 1.20 -3.38 -10.74
N THR A 67 1.41 -4.69 -10.74
CA THR A 67 0.35 -5.66 -11.01
C THR A 67 -0.39 -6.07 -9.74
N VAL A 68 -1.61 -6.57 -9.88
CA VAL A 68 -2.39 -7.12 -8.74
C VAL A 68 -1.66 -8.32 -8.12
N THR A 69 -0.98 -9.13 -8.93
CA THR A 69 -0.18 -10.27 -8.48
C THR A 69 0.97 -9.85 -7.57
N ASP A 70 1.53 -8.66 -7.76
CA ASP A 70 2.59 -8.15 -6.87
C ASP A 70 2.06 -7.82 -5.46
N LEU A 71 0.73 -7.71 -5.29
CA LEU A 71 0.07 -7.41 -4.02
C LEU A 71 -0.54 -8.61 -3.30
N LEU A 72 -0.80 -9.73 -4.00
CA LEU A 72 -1.52 -10.90 -3.50
C LEU A 72 -0.63 -12.08 -3.12
#